data_AF-A0AAD3N7K1-F1
#
_entry.id   AF-A0AAD3N7K1-F1
#
_cell.length_a   1.000
_cell.length_b   1.000
_cell.length_c   1.000
_cell.angle_alpha   90.00
_cell.angle_beta   90.00
_cell.angle_gamma   90.00
#
_symmetry.space_group_name_H-M   'P 1'
#
loop_
_entity.id
_entity.type
_entity.pdbx_description
1 polymer ?
#
loop_
_entity_poly.entity_id
_entity_poly.type
_entity_poly.pdbx_seq_one_letter_code
_entity_poly.pdbx_strand_id
1 'polypeptide(L)'
;MSLFRYLDGNQFSVVPKELSAFKYLQLVDLSNNKINSLTNSSFANMSQLTTLILSYNSLRCIPKMAFSGLHSLRLLSLHGNEISELPDGIFNDVASLSHLAIGANPLYCDCRLRWLSDWVKTGYKEPGIARCAGPQGMEGKLLLTTPAKKFECTGDVDTAVLAKCNPCLSSPCLNQGICHSDLVEMYRCSCPPGFKGKNCETALNACVSNPCANGGTCQVNEDQEGEYSCACPLGFEGPTCQTNIDDCEDNDCENGATCIDGVNNYTCFCPPYYTGEMCEEMEDVCAPGRSPCQHQSTCLITSTGP
;
A
#
# COMPACT_ATOMS: atom_id res chain seq x y z
N MET A 1 -31.65 -29.19 -7.14
CA MET A 1 -30.68 -28.07 -7.26
C MET A 1 -31.21 -27.13 -8.33
N SER A 2 -31.60 -25.89 -8.01
CA SER A 2 -32.15 -24.99 -9.04
C SER A 2 -31.05 -24.54 -10.02
N LEU A 3 -31.34 -24.61 -11.32
CA LEU A 3 -30.46 -24.20 -12.45
C LEU A 3 -30.39 -22.67 -12.63
N PHE A 4 -31.27 -21.93 -11.95
CA PHE A 4 -31.43 -20.49 -12.08
C PHE A 4 -31.15 -19.82 -10.73
N ARG A 5 -30.43 -18.70 -10.75
CA ARG A 5 -30.21 -17.84 -9.58
C ARG A 5 -30.53 -16.40 -9.95
N TYR A 6 -31.59 -15.88 -9.34
CA TYR A 6 -31.98 -14.48 -9.39
C TYR A 6 -31.52 -13.84 -8.08
N LEU A 7 -30.54 -12.95 -8.18
CA LEU A 7 -29.93 -12.20 -7.09
C LEU A 7 -30.02 -10.69 -7.40
N ASP A 8 -30.96 -10.30 -8.25
CA ASP A 8 -31.20 -8.92 -8.65
C ASP A 8 -31.74 -8.07 -7.49
N GLY A 9 -31.47 -6.76 -7.52
CA GLY A 9 -32.05 -5.82 -6.56
C GLY A 9 -31.52 -5.95 -5.12
N ASN A 10 -30.30 -6.48 -4.97
CA ASN A 10 -29.64 -6.65 -3.67
C ASN A 10 -28.59 -5.55 -3.42
N GLN A 11 -27.67 -5.78 -2.49
CA GLN A 11 -26.60 -4.84 -2.12
C GLN A 11 -25.19 -5.43 -2.29
N PHE A 12 -25.03 -6.42 -3.18
CA PHE A 12 -23.73 -7.06 -3.40
C PHE A 12 -22.73 -6.07 -3.98
N SER A 13 -21.57 -5.92 -3.34
CA SER A 13 -20.42 -5.14 -3.86
C SER A 13 -19.45 -5.98 -4.68
N VAL A 14 -19.53 -7.30 -4.55
CA VAL A 14 -18.73 -8.30 -5.28
C VAL A 14 -19.60 -9.50 -5.62
N VAL A 15 -19.20 -10.28 -6.62
CA VAL A 15 -19.85 -11.56 -6.95
C VAL A 15 -19.68 -12.55 -5.77
N PRO A 16 -20.76 -13.11 -5.20
CA PRO A 16 -20.67 -14.06 -4.09
C PRO A 16 -19.88 -15.31 -4.46
N LYS A 17 -18.86 -15.66 -3.68
CA LYS A 17 -17.96 -16.80 -3.95
C LYS A 17 -18.70 -18.14 -3.90
N GLU A 18 -19.78 -18.19 -3.13
CA GLU A 18 -20.66 -19.35 -2.94
C GLU A 18 -21.31 -19.78 -4.24
N LEU A 19 -21.45 -18.88 -5.22
CA LEU A 19 -21.99 -19.22 -6.54
C LEU A 19 -21.18 -20.33 -7.22
N SER A 20 -19.86 -20.39 -6.99
CA SER A 20 -18.96 -21.41 -7.55
C SER A 20 -19.29 -22.84 -7.10
N ALA A 21 -20.03 -22.99 -6.00
CA ALA A 21 -20.49 -24.30 -5.52
C ALA A 21 -21.58 -24.90 -6.44
N PHE A 22 -22.28 -24.09 -7.23
CA PHE A 22 -23.39 -24.52 -8.07
C PHE A 22 -22.93 -24.76 -9.53
N LYS A 23 -22.23 -25.87 -9.76
CA LYS A 23 -21.60 -26.24 -11.06
C LYS A 23 -22.57 -26.34 -12.26
N TYR A 24 -23.87 -26.45 -12.01
CA TYR A 24 -24.89 -26.67 -13.03
C TYR A 24 -25.74 -25.43 -13.31
N LEU A 25 -25.37 -24.26 -12.79
CA LEU A 25 -26.12 -23.03 -13.08
C LEU A 25 -26.10 -22.71 -14.58
N GLN A 26 -27.29 -22.42 -15.11
CA GLN A 26 -27.50 -22.00 -16.49
C GLN A 26 -27.76 -20.50 -16.58
N LEU A 27 -28.27 -19.89 -15.50
CA LEU A 27 -28.55 -18.46 -15.43
C LEU A 27 -28.13 -17.89 -14.07
N VAL A 28 -27.44 -16.76 -14.13
CA VAL A 28 -27.14 -15.91 -12.97
C VAL A 28 -27.55 -14.49 -13.32
N ASP A 29 -28.50 -13.96 -12.56
CA ASP A 29 -28.89 -12.56 -12.60
C ASP A 29 -28.39 -11.86 -11.34
N LEU A 30 -27.47 -10.91 -11.51
CA LEU A 30 -26.89 -10.05 -10.49
C LEU A 30 -27.17 -8.57 -10.79
N SER A 31 -28.24 -8.29 -11.56
CA SER A 31 -28.58 -6.92 -11.92
C SER A 31 -28.99 -6.06 -10.73
N ASN A 32 -28.93 -4.74 -10.85
CA ASN A 32 -29.38 -3.80 -9.80
C ASN A 32 -28.71 -4.07 -8.44
N ASN A 33 -27.39 -4.22 -8.45
CA ASN A 33 -26.55 -4.41 -7.27
C ASN A 33 -25.51 -3.27 -7.20
N LYS A 34 -24.49 -3.41 -6.36
CA LYS A 34 -23.40 -2.43 -6.18
C LYS A 34 -22.05 -3.01 -6.62
N ILE A 35 -22.05 -3.98 -7.53
CA ILE A 35 -20.83 -4.71 -7.92
C ILE A 35 -19.93 -3.75 -8.68
N ASN A 36 -18.75 -3.48 -8.13
CA ASN A 36 -17.80 -2.51 -8.70
C ASN A 36 -16.58 -3.16 -9.36
N SER A 37 -16.31 -4.43 -9.05
CA SER A 37 -15.17 -5.19 -9.58
C SER A 37 -15.53 -6.66 -9.85
N LEU A 38 -14.81 -7.25 -10.80
CA LEU A 38 -14.78 -8.69 -11.05
C LEU A 38 -13.34 -9.18 -10.87
N THR A 39 -13.19 -10.47 -10.58
CA THR A 39 -11.91 -11.17 -10.57
C THR A 39 -11.88 -12.23 -11.68
N ASN A 40 -10.70 -12.75 -11.99
CA ASN A 40 -10.55 -13.88 -12.92
C ASN A 40 -11.27 -15.15 -12.43
N SER A 41 -11.70 -15.19 -11.17
CA SER A 41 -12.37 -16.34 -10.56
C SER A 41 -13.82 -16.07 -10.16
N SER A 42 -14.38 -14.89 -10.44
CA SER A 42 -15.76 -14.53 -10.08
C SER A 42 -16.79 -15.55 -10.58
N PHE A 43 -16.54 -16.15 -11.76
CA PHE A 43 -17.41 -17.15 -12.38
C PHE A 43 -16.69 -18.48 -12.65
N ALA A 44 -15.63 -18.77 -11.87
CA ALA A 44 -14.90 -20.03 -12.00
C ALA A 44 -15.82 -21.24 -11.81
N ASN A 45 -15.57 -22.31 -12.57
CA ASN A 45 -16.31 -23.57 -12.52
C ASN A 45 -17.80 -23.50 -12.95
N MET A 46 -18.20 -22.45 -13.67
CA MET A 46 -19.58 -22.27 -14.18
C MET A 46 -19.70 -22.54 -15.70
N SER A 47 -19.09 -23.63 -16.20
CA SER A 47 -19.04 -23.90 -17.66
C SER A 47 -20.39 -24.15 -18.33
N GLN A 48 -21.44 -24.44 -17.54
CA GLN A 48 -22.83 -24.63 -18.00
C GLN A 48 -23.62 -23.32 -18.10
N LEU A 49 -23.05 -22.20 -17.67
CA LEU A 49 -23.74 -20.92 -17.65
C LEU A 49 -24.03 -20.45 -19.07
N THR A 50 -25.30 -20.18 -19.35
CA THR A 50 -25.79 -19.71 -20.66
C THR A 50 -26.17 -18.23 -20.65
N THR A 51 -26.58 -17.73 -19.49
CA THR A 51 -27.07 -16.36 -19.31
C THR A 51 -26.41 -15.74 -18.08
N LEU A 52 -25.71 -14.63 -18.28
CA LEU A 52 -25.10 -13.83 -17.21
C LEU A 52 -25.57 -12.38 -17.32
N ILE A 53 -26.26 -11.90 -16.30
CA ILE A 53 -26.79 -10.53 -16.25
C ILE A 53 -26.11 -9.78 -15.11
N LEU A 54 -25.36 -8.74 -15.46
CA LEU A 54 -24.64 -7.84 -14.55
C LEU A 54 -25.09 -6.38 -14.76
N SER A 55 -26.30 -6.18 -15.28
CA SER A 55 -26.83 -4.86 -15.61
C SER A 55 -27.01 -3.97 -14.39
N TYR A 56 -26.88 -2.65 -14.55
CA TYR A 56 -27.15 -1.68 -13.47
C TYR A 56 -26.33 -2.00 -12.21
N ASN A 57 -25.02 -2.07 -12.40
CA ASN A 57 -24.02 -2.19 -11.35
C ASN A 57 -23.02 -1.02 -11.50
N SER A 58 -21.85 -1.10 -10.85
CA SER A 58 -20.83 -0.05 -10.88
C SER A 58 -19.51 -0.56 -11.48
N LEU A 59 -19.57 -1.52 -12.41
CA LEU A 59 -18.38 -2.09 -13.04
C LEU A 59 -17.65 -1.03 -13.85
N ARG A 60 -16.39 -0.76 -13.52
CA ARG A 60 -15.55 0.21 -14.23
C ARG A 60 -14.64 -0.46 -15.24
N CYS A 61 -14.10 -1.61 -14.87
CA CYS A 61 -13.24 -2.42 -15.70
C CYS A 61 -13.46 -3.90 -15.41
N ILE A 62 -13.17 -4.72 -16.41
CA ILE A 62 -13.33 -6.16 -16.33
C ILE A 62 -11.98 -6.82 -16.65
N PRO A 63 -11.45 -7.68 -15.76
CA PRO A 63 -10.23 -8.42 -16.05
C PRO A 63 -10.37 -9.26 -17.33
N LYS A 64 -9.27 -9.36 -18.08
CA LYS A 64 -9.23 -10.10 -19.36
C LYS A 64 -9.71 -11.55 -19.23
N MET A 65 -9.49 -12.21 -18.09
CA MET A 65 -9.89 -13.60 -17.87
C MET A 65 -11.20 -13.76 -17.07
N ALA A 66 -11.95 -12.68 -16.81
CA ALA A 66 -13.14 -12.71 -15.96
C ALA A 66 -14.24 -13.67 -16.45
N PHE A 67 -14.30 -13.93 -17.76
CA PHE A 67 -15.26 -14.84 -18.38
C PHE A 67 -14.61 -16.13 -18.92
N SER A 68 -13.37 -16.42 -18.53
CA SER A 68 -12.68 -17.65 -18.94
C SER A 68 -13.44 -18.89 -18.45
N GLY A 69 -13.48 -19.93 -19.28
CA GLY A 69 -14.20 -21.18 -18.99
C GLY A 69 -15.73 -21.15 -19.16
N LEU A 70 -16.34 -19.99 -19.46
CA LEU A 70 -17.79 -19.87 -19.70
C LEU A 70 -18.19 -20.31 -21.13
N HIS A 71 -17.76 -21.49 -21.56
CA HIS A 71 -17.89 -21.96 -22.95
C HIS A 71 -19.33 -22.04 -23.48
N SER A 72 -20.32 -22.19 -22.59
CA SER A 72 -21.74 -22.28 -22.94
C SER A 72 -22.46 -20.93 -22.95
N LEU A 73 -21.78 -19.83 -22.64
CA LEU A 73 -22.40 -18.51 -22.46
C LEU A 73 -22.95 -18.00 -23.79
N ARG A 74 -24.24 -17.63 -23.81
CA ARG A 74 -24.96 -17.14 -24.99
C ARG A 74 -25.37 -15.69 -24.86
N LEU A 75 -25.76 -15.27 -23.66
CA LEU A 75 -26.15 -13.91 -23.34
C LEU A 75 -25.29 -13.36 -22.20
N LEU A 76 -24.66 -12.21 -22.47
CA LEU A 76 -23.97 -11.40 -21.48
C LEU A 76 -24.56 -9.99 -21.47
N SER A 77 -25.04 -9.55 -20.30
CA SER A 77 -25.49 -8.18 -20.12
C SER A 77 -24.58 -7.43 -19.16
N LEU A 78 -23.90 -6.41 -19.68
CA LEU A 78 -23.09 -5.41 -18.96
C LEU A 78 -23.73 -4.02 -19.01
N HIS A 79 -24.97 -3.93 -19.46
CA HIS A 79 -25.69 -2.67 -19.66
C HIS A 79 -25.78 -1.83 -18.38
N GLY A 80 -25.61 -0.51 -18.48
CA GLY A 80 -25.77 0.38 -17.33
C GLY A 80 -24.67 0.18 -16.28
N ASN A 81 -23.42 0.26 -16.69
CA ASN A 81 -22.24 0.21 -15.81
C ASN A 81 -21.34 1.43 -16.12
N GLU A 82 -20.12 1.47 -15.58
CA GLU A 82 -19.16 2.56 -15.76
C GLU A 82 -17.98 2.20 -16.70
N ILE A 83 -18.18 1.18 -17.54
CA ILE A 83 -17.14 0.58 -18.39
C ILE A 83 -16.70 1.56 -19.48
N SER A 84 -15.41 1.88 -19.52
CA SER A 84 -14.81 2.64 -20.62
C SER A 84 -14.20 1.77 -21.70
N GLU A 85 -13.64 0.62 -21.34
CA GLU A 85 -13.03 -0.31 -22.29
C GLU A 85 -13.24 -1.76 -21.88
N LEU A 86 -13.18 -2.66 -22.85
CA LEU A 86 -13.04 -4.09 -22.62
C LEU A 86 -11.70 -4.56 -23.20
N PRO A 87 -10.90 -5.34 -22.46
CA PRO A 87 -9.60 -5.79 -22.92
C PRO A 87 -9.75 -6.78 -24.08
N ASP A 88 -8.87 -6.66 -25.07
CA ASP A 88 -8.81 -7.60 -26.19
C ASP A 88 -8.57 -9.03 -25.70
N GLY A 89 -9.35 -9.97 -26.26
CA GLY A 89 -9.36 -11.38 -25.89
C GLY A 89 -10.25 -11.75 -24.71
N ILE A 90 -10.99 -10.82 -24.11
CA ILE A 90 -11.96 -11.12 -23.04
C ILE A 90 -13.04 -12.12 -23.47
N PHE A 91 -13.30 -12.22 -24.77
CA PHE A 91 -14.29 -13.14 -25.34
C PHE A 91 -13.71 -14.43 -25.95
N ASN A 92 -12.42 -14.72 -25.75
CA ASN A 92 -11.77 -15.88 -26.36
C ASN A 92 -12.41 -17.23 -25.96
N ASP A 93 -12.82 -17.36 -24.71
CA ASP A 93 -13.38 -18.62 -24.17
C ASP A 93 -14.92 -18.70 -24.28
N VAL A 94 -15.58 -17.61 -24.66
CA VAL A 94 -17.05 -17.52 -24.79
C VAL A 94 -17.48 -17.55 -26.26
N ALA A 95 -16.98 -18.53 -27.01
CA ALA A 95 -17.26 -18.67 -28.44
C ALA A 95 -18.76 -18.77 -28.78
N SER A 96 -19.58 -19.26 -27.84
CA SER A 96 -21.04 -19.37 -27.97
C SER A 96 -21.79 -18.03 -27.79
N LEU A 97 -21.09 -16.94 -27.45
CA LEU A 97 -21.71 -15.67 -27.13
C LEU A 97 -22.36 -15.06 -28.37
N SER A 98 -23.68 -14.94 -28.31
CA SER A 98 -24.52 -14.48 -29.42
C SER A 98 -25.19 -13.14 -29.12
N HIS A 99 -25.36 -12.78 -27.85
CA HIS A 99 -26.01 -11.54 -27.43
C HIS A 99 -25.17 -10.85 -26.36
N LEU A 100 -24.77 -9.61 -26.67
CA LEU A 100 -24.07 -8.70 -25.78
C LEU A 100 -24.92 -7.44 -25.61
N ALA A 101 -25.27 -7.11 -24.37
CA ALA A 101 -25.83 -5.81 -24.01
C ALA A 101 -24.78 -4.99 -23.26
N ILE A 102 -24.17 -4.00 -23.91
CA ILE A 102 -23.15 -3.12 -23.32
C ILE A 102 -23.52 -1.63 -23.39
N GLY A 103 -24.76 -1.32 -23.81
CA GLY A 103 -25.26 0.05 -23.81
C GLY A 103 -25.22 0.72 -22.43
N ALA A 104 -25.44 2.04 -22.39
CA ALA A 104 -25.36 2.83 -21.16
C ALA A 104 -24.06 2.61 -20.38
N ASN A 105 -22.94 2.58 -21.10
CA ASN A 105 -21.59 2.60 -20.56
C ASN A 105 -20.81 3.76 -21.20
N PRO A 106 -19.91 4.43 -20.46
CA PRO A 106 -19.09 5.53 -20.98
C PRO A 106 -17.90 5.01 -21.82
N LEU A 107 -18.20 4.32 -22.93
CA LEU A 107 -17.20 3.65 -23.77
C LEU A 107 -16.22 4.64 -24.41
N TYR A 108 -14.93 4.43 -24.25
CA TYR A 108 -13.87 5.21 -24.89
C TYR A 108 -13.41 4.50 -26.17
N CYS A 109 -13.89 4.98 -27.31
CA CYS A 109 -13.82 4.33 -28.60
C CYS A 109 -12.54 4.67 -29.37
N ASP A 110 -11.38 4.33 -28.82
CA ASP A 110 -10.09 4.43 -29.49
C ASP A 110 -9.61 3.07 -30.03
N CYS A 111 -8.34 2.96 -30.42
CA CYS A 111 -7.78 1.73 -30.97
C CYS A 111 -7.91 0.50 -30.05
N ARG A 112 -8.03 0.67 -28.73
CA ARG A 112 -8.16 -0.44 -27.78
C ARG A 112 -9.55 -1.06 -27.79
N LEU A 113 -10.57 -0.31 -28.22
CA LEU A 113 -11.94 -0.81 -28.41
C LEU A 113 -12.22 -1.22 -29.86
N ARG A 114 -11.24 -1.09 -30.77
CA ARG A 114 -11.37 -1.45 -32.18
C ARG A 114 -11.81 -2.90 -32.37
N TRP A 115 -11.19 -3.82 -31.64
CA TRP A 115 -11.51 -5.25 -31.70
C TRP A 115 -12.98 -5.51 -31.38
N LEU A 116 -13.55 -4.79 -30.40
CA LEU A 116 -14.95 -4.95 -30.01
C LEU A 116 -15.87 -4.41 -31.11
N SER A 117 -15.50 -3.29 -31.73
CA SER A 117 -16.21 -2.75 -32.89
C SER A 117 -16.19 -3.72 -34.08
N ASP A 118 -15.11 -4.48 -34.29
CA ASP A 118 -15.06 -5.54 -35.31
C ASP A 118 -15.91 -6.74 -34.89
N TRP A 119 -15.77 -7.18 -33.64
CA TRP A 119 -16.47 -8.34 -33.09
C TRP A 119 -17.99 -8.20 -33.12
N VAL A 120 -18.54 -7.04 -32.74
CA VAL A 120 -20.00 -6.82 -32.79
C VAL A 120 -20.56 -6.80 -34.21
N LYS A 121 -19.71 -6.65 -35.24
CA LYS A 121 -20.10 -6.65 -36.66
C LYS A 121 -20.00 -8.02 -37.32
N THR A 122 -19.37 -9.02 -36.69
CA THR A 122 -19.28 -10.38 -37.25
C THR A 122 -20.62 -11.13 -37.21
N GLY A 123 -21.66 -10.55 -36.61
CA GLY A 123 -23.02 -11.07 -36.56
C GLY A 123 -23.94 -10.09 -35.83
N TYR A 124 -25.22 -10.42 -35.67
CA TYR A 124 -26.17 -9.62 -34.88
C TYR A 124 -25.95 -9.85 -33.38
N LYS A 125 -24.81 -9.38 -32.85
CA LYS A 125 -24.37 -9.63 -31.47
C LYS A 125 -24.80 -8.54 -30.49
N GLU A 126 -24.88 -7.31 -30.95
CA GLU A 126 -25.28 -6.14 -30.16
C GLU A 126 -26.39 -5.40 -30.92
N PRO A 127 -27.51 -5.03 -30.26
CA PRO A 127 -28.70 -4.50 -30.94
C PRO A 127 -28.58 -3.04 -31.42
N GLY A 128 -27.42 -2.40 -31.35
CA GLY A 128 -27.20 -1.01 -31.77
C GLY A 128 -27.53 0.02 -30.69
N ILE A 129 -27.36 -0.31 -29.41
CA ILE A 129 -27.62 0.59 -28.28
C ILE A 129 -26.31 1.20 -27.76
N ALA A 130 -25.19 0.48 -27.87
CA ALA A 130 -23.89 0.92 -27.39
C ALA A 130 -23.36 2.16 -28.13
N ARG A 131 -23.01 3.21 -27.36
CA ARG A 131 -22.49 4.48 -27.87
C ARG A 131 -21.16 4.82 -27.22
N CYS A 132 -20.32 5.50 -27.97
CA CYS A 132 -19.06 6.06 -27.52
C CYS A 132 -19.31 7.34 -26.70
N ALA A 133 -18.61 7.47 -25.57
CA ALA A 133 -18.56 8.68 -24.75
C ALA A 133 -17.32 9.53 -25.05
N GLY A 134 -16.31 8.99 -25.72
CA GLY A 134 -15.11 9.67 -26.18
C GLY A 134 -14.30 8.76 -27.11
N PRO A 135 -13.12 9.18 -27.60
CA PRO A 135 -12.55 10.53 -27.49
C PRO A 135 -13.33 11.59 -28.30
N GLN A 136 -12.85 12.83 -28.31
CA GLN A 136 -13.42 13.93 -29.10
C GLN A 136 -13.65 13.51 -30.56
N GLY A 137 -14.89 13.71 -31.04
CA GLY A 137 -15.33 13.32 -32.38
C GLY A 137 -15.93 11.92 -32.48
N MET A 138 -15.78 11.10 -31.43
CA MET A 138 -16.46 9.82 -31.30
C MET A 138 -17.72 9.90 -30.42
N GLU A 139 -17.97 11.00 -29.71
CA GLU A 139 -19.12 11.09 -28.80
C GLU A 139 -20.46 10.83 -29.51
N GLY A 140 -21.29 9.99 -28.89
CA GLY A 140 -22.62 9.61 -29.39
C GLY A 140 -22.60 8.64 -30.59
N LYS A 141 -21.44 8.38 -31.20
CA LYS A 141 -21.31 7.42 -32.30
C LYS A 141 -21.61 6.01 -31.81
N LEU A 142 -22.30 5.23 -32.64
CA LEU A 142 -22.69 3.87 -32.31
C LEU A 142 -21.52 2.91 -32.51
N LEU A 143 -21.31 2.01 -31.56
CA LEU A 143 -20.30 0.96 -31.65
C LEU A 143 -20.54 0.06 -32.88
N LEU A 144 -21.80 -0.30 -33.13
CA LEU A 144 -22.20 -1.20 -34.20
C LEU A 144 -21.97 -0.63 -35.62
N THR A 145 -22.26 0.65 -35.85
CA THR A 145 -22.24 1.22 -37.21
C THR A 145 -20.99 2.03 -37.53
N THR A 146 -20.24 2.47 -36.52
CA THR A 146 -19.02 3.24 -36.74
C THR A 146 -17.92 2.36 -37.32
N PRO A 147 -17.28 2.73 -38.46
CA PRO A 147 -16.22 1.92 -39.05
C PRO A 147 -15.06 1.68 -38.09
N ALA A 148 -14.55 0.44 -38.01
CA ALA A 148 -13.49 0.10 -37.06
C ALA A 148 -12.20 0.89 -37.29
N LYS A 149 -11.92 1.29 -38.54
CA LYS A 149 -10.81 2.19 -38.87
C LYS A 149 -10.89 3.57 -38.21
N LYS A 150 -12.04 3.98 -37.64
CA LYS A 150 -12.17 5.24 -36.90
C LYS A 150 -11.77 5.12 -35.43
N PHE A 151 -11.63 3.90 -34.93
CA PHE A 151 -11.15 3.61 -33.58
C PHE A 151 -9.62 3.67 -33.61
N GLU A 152 -9.07 4.87 -33.49
CA GLU A 152 -7.63 5.14 -33.53
C GLU A 152 -7.18 5.75 -32.21
N CYS A 153 -5.95 5.47 -31.78
CA CYS A 153 -5.35 6.10 -30.61
C CYS A 153 -4.56 7.32 -31.09
N THR A 154 -4.88 8.50 -30.56
CA THR A 154 -4.21 9.76 -30.88
C THR A 154 -3.72 10.39 -29.60
N GLY A 155 -2.41 10.59 -29.47
CA GLY A 155 -1.81 11.13 -28.24
C GLY A 155 -1.91 10.16 -27.05
N ASP A 156 -1.65 10.69 -25.86
CA ASP A 156 -1.79 9.95 -24.62
C ASP A 156 -3.27 9.80 -24.24
N VAL A 157 -3.62 8.63 -23.70
CA VAL A 157 -4.97 8.37 -23.22
C VAL A 157 -5.24 9.22 -21.99
N ASP A 158 -6.44 9.81 -21.93
CA ASP A 158 -6.90 10.52 -20.74
C ASP A 158 -6.68 9.66 -19.49
N THR A 159 -5.92 10.21 -18.54
CA THR A 159 -5.55 9.54 -17.30
C THR A 159 -6.80 9.11 -16.51
N ALA A 160 -7.92 9.84 -16.61
CA ALA A 160 -9.19 9.47 -16.00
C ALA A 160 -9.80 8.19 -16.59
N VAL A 161 -9.56 7.91 -17.88
CA VAL A 161 -10.00 6.68 -18.54
C VAL A 161 -9.11 5.50 -18.12
N LEU A 162 -7.80 5.70 -18.11
CA LEU A 162 -6.83 4.69 -17.65
C LEU A 162 -7.01 4.32 -16.17
N ALA A 163 -7.30 5.32 -15.33
CA ALA A 163 -7.50 5.16 -13.89
C ALA A 163 -8.74 4.35 -13.53
N LYS A 164 -9.69 4.14 -14.45
CA LYS A 164 -10.82 3.21 -14.22
C LYS A 164 -10.36 1.77 -14.02
N CYS A 165 -9.30 1.36 -14.72
CA CYS A 165 -8.81 -0.03 -14.71
C CYS A 165 -7.58 -0.21 -13.83
N ASN A 166 -6.70 0.79 -13.81
CA ASN A 166 -5.59 0.83 -12.89
C ASN A 166 -5.60 2.19 -12.18
N PRO A 167 -6.23 2.29 -10.99
CA PRO A 167 -6.38 3.55 -10.27
C PRO A 167 -5.03 4.20 -9.97
N CYS A 168 -3.96 3.43 -9.84
CA CYS A 168 -2.61 3.94 -9.61
C CYS A 168 -2.03 4.73 -10.80
N LEU A 169 -2.59 4.64 -12.00
CA LEU A 169 -2.18 5.46 -13.15
C LEU A 169 -2.53 6.93 -12.99
N SER A 170 -3.51 7.27 -12.15
CA SER A 170 -3.81 8.65 -11.79
C SER A 170 -2.89 9.22 -10.70
N SER A 171 -1.91 8.43 -10.23
CA SER A 171 -1.04 8.77 -9.09
C SER A 171 -1.83 9.32 -7.89
N PRO A 172 -2.83 8.58 -7.37
CA PRO A 172 -3.75 9.10 -6.36
C PRO A 172 -3.09 9.28 -4.98
N CYS A 173 -1.93 8.66 -4.73
CA CYS A 173 -1.20 8.76 -3.47
C CYS A 173 -0.27 9.97 -3.48
N LEU A 174 -0.51 10.91 -2.59
CA LEU A 174 0.28 12.13 -2.38
C LEU A 174 1.54 11.85 -1.55
N ASN A 175 2.40 12.86 -1.44
CA ASN A 175 3.59 12.85 -0.59
C ASN A 175 4.50 11.62 -0.79
N GLN A 176 4.64 11.16 -2.04
CA GLN A 176 5.44 9.99 -2.42
C GLN A 176 4.91 8.64 -1.88
N GLY A 177 3.63 8.57 -1.53
CA GLY A 177 2.98 7.32 -1.15
C GLY A 177 2.98 6.29 -2.28
N ILE A 178 3.15 5.02 -1.92
CA ILE A 178 3.13 3.91 -2.89
C ILE A 178 1.69 3.46 -3.10
N CYS A 179 1.22 3.50 -4.35
CA CYS A 179 -0.12 3.06 -4.70
C CYS A 179 -0.16 1.55 -4.95
N HIS A 180 -1.16 0.89 -4.36
CA HIS A 180 -1.52 -0.49 -4.62
C HIS A 180 -2.96 -0.56 -5.11
N SER A 181 -3.21 -1.30 -6.19
CA SER A 181 -4.58 -1.59 -6.63
C SER A 181 -5.27 -2.52 -5.62
N ASP A 182 -6.50 -2.18 -5.21
CA ASP A 182 -7.29 -2.91 -4.23
C ASP A 182 -8.66 -3.27 -4.83
N LEU A 183 -9.13 -4.50 -4.62
CA LEU A 183 -10.35 -5.01 -5.27
C LEU A 183 -11.65 -4.51 -4.60
N VAL A 184 -11.57 -4.05 -3.35
CA VAL A 184 -12.70 -3.59 -2.55
C VAL A 184 -12.76 -2.07 -2.52
N GLU A 185 -11.62 -1.43 -2.24
CA GLU A 185 -11.51 0.03 -2.10
C GLU A 185 -10.95 0.72 -3.37
N MET A 186 -10.84 -0.03 -4.48
CA MET A 186 -10.20 0.33 -5.75
C MET A 186 -8.68 0.49 -5.68
N TYR A 187 -8.18 1.24 -4.70
CA TYR A 187 -6.75 1.39 -4.43
C TYR A 187 -6.51 1.65 -2.94
N ARG A 188 -5.28 1.39 -2.52
CA ARG A 188 -4.78 1.70 -1.19
C ARG A 188 -3.40 2.35 -1.31
N CYS A 189 -3.17 3.39 -0.53
CA CYS A 189 -1.86 4.03 -0.43
C CYS A 189 -1.10 3.49 0.77
N SER A 190 0.15 3.08 0.55
CA SER A 190 1.14 2.90 1.61
C SER A 190 1.84 4.23 1.84
N CYS A 191 1.46 4.91 2.92
CA CYS A 191 1.99 6.24 3.22
C CYS A 191 3.40 6.17 3.78
N PRO A 192 4.28 7.10 3.37
CA PRO A 192 5.60 7.21 3.97
C PRO A 192 5.50 7.70 5.42
N PRO A 193 6.56 7.52 6.22
CA PRO A 193 6.63 8.06 7.58
C PRO A 193 6.27 9.56 7.59
N GLY A 194 5.46 9.97 8.57
CA GLY A 194 5.00 11.36 8.68
C GLY A 194 3.74 11.69 7.89
N PHE A 195 3.09 10.74 7.20
CA PHE A 195 1.81 10.97 6.50
C PHE A 195 0.76 9.91 6.81
N LYS A 196 -0.52 10.32 6.77
CA LYS A 196 -1.70 9.47 6.89
C LYS A 196 -2.82 9.97 5.96
N GLY A 197 -3.94 9.28 5.96
CA GLY A 197 -5.09 9.57 5.10
C GLY A 197 -5.23 8.55 3.97
N LYS A 198 -6.34 8.62 3.21
CA LYS A 198 -6.60 7.65 2.14
C LYS A 198 -5.57 7.77 1.02
N ASN A 199 -5.14 9.00 0.77
CA ASN A 199 -4.22 9.40 -0.28
C ASN A 199 -2.89 9.91 0.30
N CYS A 200 -2.60 9.67 1.58
CA CYS A 200 -1.43 10.23 2.27
C CYS A 200 -1.41 11.77 2.28
N GLU A 201 -2.59 12.39 2.24
CA GLU A 201 -2.81 13.83 2.16
C GLU A 201 -2.57 14.55 3.48
N THR A 202 -2.66 13.84 4.60
CA THR A 202 -2.58 14.44 5.93
C THR A 202 -1.18 14.21 6.50
N ALA A 203 -0.45 15.28 6.78
CA ALA A 203 0.77 15.18 7.57
C ALA A 203 0.42 14.67 8.98
N LEU A 204 1.15 13.66 9.44
CA LEU A 204 1.20 13.34 10.85
C LEU A 204 2.03 14.44 11.52
N ASN A 205 1.57 14.86 12.69
CA ASN A 205 2.38 15.72 13.54
C ASN A 205 3.74 15.02 13.77
N ALA A 206 4.82 15.78 13.59
CA ALA A 206 6.19 15.31 13.65
C ALA A 206 6.57 14.56 14.95
N CYS A 207 5.82 14.76 16.05
CA CYS A 207 6.04 14.02 17.29
C CYS A 207 5.42 12.63 17.36
N VAL A 208 4.53 12.24 16.43
CA VAL A 208 3.84 10.94 16.48
C VAL A 208 4.80 9.77 16.29
N SER A 209 5.90 9.97 15.55
CA SER A 209 6.92 8.94 15.33
C SER A 209 7.92 8.81 16.48
N ASN A 210 7.74 9.53 17.59
CA ASN A 210 8.68 9.58 18.72
C ASN A 210 10.15 9.81 18.28
N PRO A 211 10.44 10.94 17.58
CA PRO A 211 11.76 11.17 17.01
C PRO A 211 12.88 11.44 18.04
N CYS A 212 12.53 11.81 19.28
CA CYS A 212 13.51 12.13 20.33
C CYS A 212 13.99 10.86 21.04
N ALA A 213 15.30 10.59 20.97
CA ALA A 213 15.95 9.47 21.62
C ALA A 213 16.17 9.70 23.13
N ASN A 214 16.61 8.66 23.84
CA ASN A 214 17.01 8.69 25.26
C ASN A 214 15.96 9.28 26.23
N GLY A 215 14.68 9.21 25.88
CA GLY A 215 13.59 9.76 26.70
C GLY A 215 13.35 11.26 26.53
N GLY A 216 13.89 11.87 25.46
CA GLY A 216 13.62 13.27 25.12
C GLY A 216 12.14 13.55 24.85
N THR A 217 11.71 14.77 25.19
CA THR A 217 10.32 15.20 24.99
C THR A 217 10.19 15.92 23.66
N CYS A 218 9.35 15.39 22.76
CA CYS A 218 9.08 16.03 21.48
C CYS A 218 8.09 17.18 21.64
N GLN A 219 8.44 18.32 21.04
CA GLN A 219 7.62 19.53 20.98
C GLN A 219 7.37 19.89 19.53
N VAL A 220 6.15 20.31 19.23
CA VAL A 220 5.71 20.64 17.87
C VAL A 220 5.82 22.15 17.74
N ASN A 221 6.44 22.65 16.68
CA ASN A 221 6.50 24.09 16.46
C ASN A 221 5.16 24.54 15.85
N GLU A 222 4.41 25.41 16.55
CA GLU A 222 3.09 25.86 16.10
C GLU A 222 3.16 26.79 14.87
N ASP A 223 4.31 27.42 14.65
CA ASP A 223 4.52 28.40 13.57
C ASP A 223 4.96 27.77 12.22
N GLN A 224 5.34 26.48 12.20
CA GLN A 224 5.76 25.77 10.99
C GLN A 224 5.17 24.36 10.92
N GLU A 225 4.30 24.14 9.93
CA GLU A 225 3.59 22.87 9.75
C GLU A 225 4.58 21.73 9.42
N GLY A 226 4.70 20.75 10.31
CA GLY A 226 5.60 19.60 10.16
C GLY A 226 6.96 19.72 10.86
N GLU A 227 7.23 20.82 11.55
CA GLU A 227 8.49 21.01 12.29
C GLU A 227 8.34 20.57 13.76
N TYR A 228 9.40 19.97 14.31
CA TYR A 228 9.49 19.58 15.72
C TYR A 228 10.84 19.96 16.32
N SER A 229 10.87 20.06 17.64
CA SER A 229 12.09 20.17 18.44
C SER A 229 12.09 19.13 19.56
N CYS A 230 13.26 18.66 19.94
CA CYS A 230 13.43 17.75 21.06
C CYS A 230 13.99 18.49 22.27
N ALA A 231 13.28 18.43 23.39
CA ALA A 231 13.83 18.82 24.68
C ALA A 231 14.60 17.62 25.25
N CYS A 232 15.93 17.73 25.27
CA CYS A 232 16.80 16.65 25.70
C CYS A 232 16.88 16.53 27.23
N PRO A 233 16.89 15.30 27.77
CA PRO A 233 17.22 15.08 29.18
C PRO A 233 18.66 15.49 29.45
N LEU A 234 18.99 15.73 30.72
CA LEU A 234 20.36 16.01 31.16
C LEU A 234 21.31 14.89 30.72
N GLY A 235 22.50 15.27 30.25
CA GLY A 235 23.51 14.36 29.69
C GLY A 235 23.37 14.07 28.19
N PHE A 236 22.31 14.51 27.51
CA PHE A 236 22.14 14.29 26.07
C PHE A 236 22.04 15.58 25.27
N GLU A 237 22.54 15.53 24.04
CA GLU A 237 22.49 16.64 23.09
C GLU A 237 22.15 16.19 21.65
N GLY A 238 22.05 17.18 20.77
CA GLY A 238 21.71 17.02 19.36
C GLY A 238 20.21 17.20 19.07
N PRO A 239 19.84 17.29 17.78
CA PRO A 239 18.48 17.61 17.35
C PRO A 239 17.46 16.52 17.74
N THR A 240 17.91 15.29 17.98
CA THR A 240 17.07 14.17 18.41
C THR A 240 17.55 13.54 19.73
N CYS A 241 18.37 14.24 20.52
CA CYS A 241 18.90 13.76 21.80
C CYS A 241 19.64 12.42 21.73
N GLN A 242 20.29 12.14 20.59
CA GLN A 242 20.96 10.87 20.30
C GLN A 242 22.39 10.81 20.82
N THR A 243 23.00 11.97 21.05
CA THR A 243 24.40 12.08 21.44
C THR A 243 24.47 12.18 22.95
N ASN A 244 25.23 11.29 23.59
CA ASN A 244 25.63 11.47 24.98
C ASN A 244 26.71 12.55 25.03
N ILE A 245 26.55 13.52 25.93
CA ILE A 245 27.55 14.57 26.13
C ILE A 245 28.77 13.91 26.76
N ASP A 246 29.96 14.20 26.22
CA ASP A 246 31.21 13.65 26.73
C ASP A 246 31.57 14.32 28.06
N ASP A 247 31.27 13.65 29.17
CA ASP A 247 31.55 14.13 30.51
C ASP A 247 33.05 14.04 30.86
N CYS A 248 33.89 13.48 29.97
CA CYS A 248 35.33 13.33 30.17
C CYS A 248 36.19 14.48 29.63
N GLU A 249 35.64 15.46 28.88
CA GLU A 249 36.47 16.56 28.32
C GLU A 249 37.19 17.39 29.41
N ASP A 250 36.56 17.55 30.57
CA ASP A 250 37.12 18.24 31.75
C ASP A 250 36.99 17.36 33.01
N ASN A 251 37.50 16.14 32.95
CA ASN A 251 37.50 15.24 34.11
C ASN A 251 38.63 15.57 35.11
N ASP A 252 38.38 15.29 36.39
CA ASP A 252 39.37 15.43 37.48
C ASP A 252 40.04 14.08 37.83
N CYS A 253 40.06 13.10 36.91
CA CYS A 253 40.70 11.81 37.18
C CYS A 253 42.21 11.99 37.39
N GLU A 254 42.70 11.58 38.55
CA GLU A 254 44.10 11.75 38.95
C GLU A 254 44.96 10.52 38.61
N ASN A 255 46.27 10.66 38.82
CA ASN A 255 47.25 9.56 38.80
C ASN A 255 47.27 8.70 37.53
N GLY A 256 46.90 9.27 36.39
CA GLY A 256 46.88 8.58 35.10
C GLY A 256 45.70 7.63 34.93
N ALA A 257 44.63 7.80 35.71
CA ALA A 257 43.38 7.07 35.55
C ALA A 257 42.72 7.34 34.20
N THR A 258 41.97 6.35 33.72
CA THR A 258 41.23 6.46 32.46
C THR A 258 39.80 6.90 32.76
N CYS A 259 39.40 8.06 32.26
CA CYS A 259 38.01 8.51 32.38
C CYS A 259 37.09 7.64 31.51
N ILE A 260 35.96 7.24 32.08
CA ILE A 260 34.88 6.51 31.42
C ILE A 260 33.64 7.40 31.43
N ASP A 261 33.22 7.80 30.24
CA ASP A 261 32.01 8.58 30.00
C ASP A 261 30.76 7.84 30.50
N GLY A 262 29.84 8.60 31.09
CA GLY A 262 28.56 8.11 31.60
C GLY A 262 27.43 9.06 31.18
N VAL A 263 26.24 8.91 31.76
CA VAL A 263 25.12 9.80 31.42
C VAL A 263 25.05 10.92 32.46
N ASN A 264 25.45 12.13 32.05
CA ASN A 264 25.50 13.32 32.92
C ASN A 264 26.41 13.12 34.15
N ASN A 265 27.45 12.29 33.98
CA ASN A 265 28.49 11.99 34.95
C ASN A 265 29.58 11.14 34.27
N TYR A 266 30.78 11.13 34.83
CA TYR A 266 31.85 10.21 34.44
C TYR A 266 32.31 9.33 35.62
N THR A 267 33.12 8.32 35.31
CA THR A 267 33.80 7.49 36.33
C THR A 267 35.28 7.32 35.99
N CYS A 268 36.15 7.37 37.00
CA CYS A 268 37.57 7.15 36.80
C CYS A 268 37.93 5.68 36.99
N PHE A 269 38.49 5.06 35.96
CA PHE A 269 39.07 3.72 36.07
C PHE A 269 40.48 3.81 36.61
N CYS A 270 40.62 3.46 37.90
CA CYS A 270 41.89 3.60 38.59
C CYS A 270 42.94 2.59 38.10
N PRO A 271 44.19 3.04 37.88
CA PRO A 271 45.30 2.14 37.67
C PRO A 271 45.60 1.35 38.96
N PRO A 272 46.36 0.25 38.87
CA PRO A 272 46.76 -0.51 40.05
C PRO A 272 47.36 0.37 41.14
N TYR A 273 47.06 0.06 42.39
CA TYR A 273 47.53 0.78 43.58
C TYR A 273 46.92 2.16 43.81
N TYR A 274 45.88 2.54 43.07
CA TYR A 274 45.10 3.75 43.32
C TYR A 274 43.62 3.42 43.54
N THR A 275 42.96 4.21 44.37
CA THR A 275 41.55 4.11 44.74
C THR A 275 40.96 5.50 45.01
N GLY A 276 39.67 5.57 45.36
CA GLY A 276 38.91 6.82 45.38
C GLY A 276 38.04 7.00 44.12
N GLU A 277 37.11 7.95 44.15
CA GLU A 277 36.23 8.23 43.00
C GLU A 277 37.02 8.88 41.85
N MET A 278 38.07 9.64 42.18
CA MET A 278 38.95 10.32 41.23
C MET A 278 40.33 9.65 41.14
N CYS A 279 40.52 8.50 41.78
CA CYS A 279 41.79 7.79 41.88
C CYS A 279 42.91 8.59 42.58
N GLU A 280 42.52 9.47 43.49
CA GLU A 280 43.37 10.38 44.25
C GLU A 280 44.10 9.71 45.42
N GLU A 281 43.61 8.55 45.88
CA GLU A 281 44.15 7.83 47.02
C GLU A 281 45.07 6.68 46.58
N MET A 282 46.22 6.51 47.22
CA MET A 282 47.05 5.33 47.03
C MET A 282 46.49 4.16 47.85
N GLU A 283 46.23 3.02 47.21
CA GLU A 283 45.70 1.83 47.87
C GLU A 283 46.76 1.22 48.81
N ASP A 284 46.41 1.05 50.09
CA ASP A 284 47.24 0.31 51.06
C ASP A 284 47.16 -1.20 50.81
N VAL A 285 48.05 -1.68 49.95
CA VAL A 285 48.23 -3.10 49.66
C VAL A 285 48.75 -3.92 50.86
N CYS A 286 49.21 -3.27 51.93
CA CYS A 286 49.66 -3.90 53.16
C CYS A 286 48.57 -3.94 54.25
N ALA A 287 47.37 -3.42 53.97
CA ALA A 287 46.26 -3.42 54.91
C ALA A 287 45.90 -4.84 55.39
N PRO A 288 45.45 -5.00 56.65
CA PRO A 288 45.10 -6.32 57.21
C PRO A 288 44.07 -7.05 56.34
N GLY A 289 44.45 -8.22 55.80
CA GLY A 289 43.58 -9.06 54.96
C GLY A 289 43.72 -8.86 53.45
N ARG A 290 44.48 -7.86 52.97
CA ARG A 290 44.83 -7.67 51.54
C ARG A 290 46.31 -7.88 51.23
N SER A 291 47.15 -7.98 52.26
CA SER A 291 48.59 -8.20 52.12
C SER A 291 48.92 -9.42 51.24
N PRO A 292 49.68 -9.25 50.14
CA PRO A 292 50.10 -10.36 49.28
C PRO A 292 51.22 -11.21 49.91
N CYS A 293 51.78 -10.78 51.03
CA CYS A 293 52.88 -11.43 51.73
C CYS A 293 52.44 -12.74 52.41
N GLN A 294 53.13 -13.83 52.07
CA GLN A 294 52.92 -15.16 52.66
C GLN A 294 54.13 -15.58 53.52
N HIS A 295 53.97 -16.62 54.34
CA HIS A 295 55.05 -17.22 55.15
C HIS A 295 55.80 -16.23 56.08
N GLN A 296 55.05 -15.45 56.87
CA GLN A 296 55.59 -14.51 57.87
C GLN A 296 56.43 -13.35 57.31
N SER A 297 56.34 -13.06 56.01
CA SER A 297 56.96 -11.86 55.42
C SER A 297 56.22 -10.58 55.85
N THR A 298 56.97 -9.48 55.98
CA THR A 298 56.42 -8.17 56.33
C THR A 298 56.22 -7.33 55.07
N CYS A 299 55.01 -6.84 54.86
CA CYS A 299 54.69 -5.95 53.75
C CYS A 299 55.15 -4.53 54.08
N LEU A 300 55.82 -3.87 53.12
CA LEU A 300 56.32 -2.49 53.26
C LEU A 300 55.90 -1.72 52.00
N ILE A 301 55.33 -0.52 52.18
CA ILE A 301 55.01 0.39 51.08
C ILE A 301 56.24 1.27 50.81
N THR A 302 56.66 1.39 49.54
CA THR A 302 57.71 2.34 49.13
C THR A 302 57.13 3.48 48.29
N SER A 303 57.85 4.60 48.19
CA SER A 303 57.42 5.80 47.45
C SER A 303 57.32 5.62 45.93
N THR A 304 57.65 4.44 45.41
CA THR A 304 57.56 4.08 43.97
C THR A 304 56.56 2.96 43.70
N GLY A 305 55.73 2.59 44.69
CA GLY A 305 54.88 1.39 44.68
C GLY A 305 55.44 0.28 45.58
N PRO A 306 54.77 -0.87 45.71
CA PRO A 306 55.29 -2.02 46.44
C PRO A 306 56.61 -2.57 45.86
#